data_AF-A0A820KQ83-F1
#
_entry.id   AF-A0A820KQ83-F1
#
_cell.length_a   1.000
_cell.length_b   1.000
_cell.length_c   1.000
_cell.angle_alpha   90.00
_cell.angle_beta   90.00
_cell.angle_gamma   90.00
#
_symmetry.space_group_name_H-M   'P 1'
#
loop_
_entity.id
_entity.type
_entity.pdbx_description
1 polymer ?
#
loop_
_entity_poly.entity_id
_entity_poly.type
_entity_poly.pdbx_seq_one_letter_code
_entity_poly.pdbx_strand_id
1 'polypeptide(L)' 'SHHIRVAALTALCSVIEKLRSSDELDDGQKKMRDDLLEKLRDHVHDEPAFVRQHCLQLWTSLV' A
#
# COMPACT_ATOMS: atom_id res chain seq x y z
N SER A 1 -3.52 17.06 2.21
CA SER A 1 -4.89 16.81 1.70
C SER A 1 -5.20 15.32 1.83
N HIS A 2 -6.33 14.94 2.45
CA HIS A 2 -6.69 13.53 2.65
C HIS A 2 -7.01 12.81 1.33
N HIS A 3 -7.54 13.51 0.32
CA HIS A 3 -7.77 12.95 -1.03
C HIS A 3 -6.47 12.55 -1.72
N ILE A 4 -5.41 13.38 -1.59
CA ILE A 4 -4.09 13.05 -2.15
C ILE A 4 -3.50 11.83 -1.45
N ARG A 5 -3.68 11.72 -0.12
CA ARG A 5 -3.23 10.54 0.64
C ARG A 5 -3.92 9.27 0.14
N VAL A 6 -5.25 9.32 -0.04
CA VAL A 6 -6.02 8.19 -0.57
C VAL A 6 -5.56 7.81 -1.99
N ALA A 7 -5.39 8.79 -2.89
CA ALA A 7 -4.89 8.52 -4.24
C ALA A 7 -3.49 7.88 -4.22
N ALA A 8 -2.60 8.36 -3.36
CA ALA A 8 -1.26 7.79 -3.20
C ALA A 8 -1.30 6.36 -2.65
N LEU A 9 -2.17 6.07 -1.67
CA LEU A 9 -2.35 4.72 -1.13
C LEU A 9 -2.87 3.75 -2.19
N THR A 10 -3.82 4.16 -3.02
CA THR A 10 -4.31 3.36 -4.15
C THR A 10 -3.18 3.06 -5.13
N ALA A 11 -2.40 4.08 -5.54
CA ALA A 11 -1.27 3.89 -6.45
C ALA A 11 -0.19 2.97 -5.87
N LEU A 12 0.10 3.12 -4.58
CA LEU A 12 1.04 2.27 -3.86
C LEU A 12 0.57 0.81 -3.85
N CYS A 13 -0.72 0.57 -3.57
CA CYS A 13 -1.30 -0.77 -3.58
C CYS A 13 -1.17 -1.44 -4.96
N SER A 14 -1.43 -0.70 -6.05
CA SER A 14 -1.24 -1.21 -7.41
C SER A 14 0.21 -1.58 -7.73
N VAL A 15 1.20 -0.90 -7.14
CA VAL A 15 2.62 -1.29 -7.27
C VAL A 15 2.90 -2.58 -6.51
N ILE A 16 2.39 -2.72 -5.30
CA ILE A 16 2.53 -3.94 -4.49
C ILE A 16 1.91 -5.14 -5.23
N GLU A 17 0.71 -5.00 -5.80
CA GLU A 17 0.04 -6.06 -6.56
C GLU A 17 0.88 -6.51 -7.75
N LYS A 18 1.44 -5.56 -8.52
CA LYS A 18 2.33 -5.87 -9.65
C LYS A 18 3.57 -6.64 -9.19
N LEU A 19 4.22 -6.19 -8.12
CA LEU A 19 5.39 -6.88 -7.58
C LEU A 19 5.03 -8.27 -7.07
N ARG A 20 3.85 -8.47 -6.47
CA ARG A 20 3.38 -9.80 -6.03
C ARG A 20 3.10 -10.76 -7.17
N SER A 21 2.63 -10.27 -8.31
CA SER A 21 2.38 -11.10 -9.50
C SER A 21 3.64 -11.51 -10.25
N SER A 22 4.82 -11.04 -9.83
CA SER A 22 6.10 -11.36 -10.46
C SER A 22 6.74 -12.56 -9.78
N ASP A 23 7.06 -13.59 -10.58
CA ASP A 23 7.65 -14.84 -10.08
C ASP A 23 9.11 -14.67 -9.62
N GLU A 24 9.84 -13.71 -10.19
CA GLU A 24 11.24 -13.44 -9.84
C GLU A 24 11.46 -11.94 -9.58
N LEU A 25 11.30 -11.56 -8.31
CA LEU A 25 11.70 -10.22 -7.86
C LEU A 25 13.19 -10.19 -7.54
N ASP A 26 13.87 -9.14 -8.01
CA ASP A 26 15.21 -8.82 -7.53
C ASP A 26 15.18 -8.27 -6.09
N ASP A 27 16.33 -8.20 -5.43
CA ASP A 27 16.40 -7.77 -4.02
C ASP A 27 15.99 -6.30 -3.82
N GLY A 28 16.18 -5.45 -4.82
CA GLY A 28 15.71 -4.07 -4.80
C GLY A 28 14.20 -3.98 -4.88
N GLN A 29 13.57 -4.81 -5.71
CA GLN A 29 12.12 -4.91 -5.85
C GLN A 29 11.46 -5.52 -4.61
N LYS A 30 12.08 -6.54 -4.00
CA LYS A 30 11.63 -7.08 -2.71
C LYS A 30 11.66 -6.00 -1.63
N LYS A 31 12.78 -5.29 -1.52
CA LYS A 31 12.92 -4.18 -0.58
C LYS A 31 11.86 -3.10 -0.82
N MET A 32 11.64 -2.70 -2.07
CA MET A 32 10.61 -1.72 -2.43
C MET A 32 9.22 -2.20 -2.01
N ARG A 33 8.85 -3.45 -2.34
CA ARG A 33 7.56 -4.03 -1.92
C ARG A 33 7.40 -3.96 -0.41
N ASP A 34 8.42 -4.35 0.34
CA ASP A 34 8.38 -4.39 1.80
C ASP A 34 8.27 -2.97 2.38
N ASP A 35 9.07 -2.01 1.89
CA ASP A 35 8.99 -0.59 2.26
C ASP A 35 7.58 0.00 1.97
N LEU A 36 6.94 -0.41 0.86
CA LEU A 36 5.59 0.04 0.52
C LEU A 36 4.54 -0.61 1.43
N LEU A 37 4.68 -1.90 1.77
CA LEU A 37 3.82 -2.58 2.74
C LEU A 37 3.90 -1.94 4.13
N GLU A 38 5.08 -1.53 4.57
CA GLU A 38 5.25 -0.80 5.84
C GLU A 38 4.52 0.54 5.81
N LYS A 39 4.67 1.31 4.73
CA LYS A 39 3.96 2.59 4.56
C LYS A 39 2.45 2.40 4.58
N LEU A 40 1.93 1.36 3.93
CA LEU A 40 0.51 1.05 3.94
C LEU A 40 0.04 0.70 5.36
N ARG A 41 0.79 -0.11 6.10
CA ARG A 41 0.51 -0.45 7.50
C ARG A 41 0.45 0.79 8.40
N ASP A 42 1.36 1.75 8.24
CA ASP A 42 1.38 2.97 9.05
C ASP A 42 0.11 3.82 8.86
N HIS A 43 -0.48 3.82 7.66
CA HIS A 43 -1.70 4.56 7.35
C HIS A 43 -2.98 3.94 7.94
N VAL A 44 -2.91 2.73 8.51
CA VAL A 44 -3.99 2.17 9.34
C VAL A 44 -4.23 3.05 10.57
N HIS A 45 -3.22 3.81 11.01
CA HIS A 45 -3.29 4.73 12.13
C HIS A 45 -3.43 6.21 11.71
N ASP A 46 -3.74 6.53 10.44
CA ASP A 46 -3.89 7.93 9.97
C ASP A 46 -5.02 8.65 10.74
N GLU A 47 -4.89 9.96 10.95
CA GLU A 47 -5.81 10.77 11.74
C GLU A 47 -7.24 10.80 11.15
N PRO A 48 -7.45 11.01 9.83
CA PRO A 48 -8.80 10.99 9.27
C PRO A 48 -9.31 9.55 9.12
N ALA A 49 -10.49 9.30 9.71
CA ALA A 49 -11.15 8.00 9.65
C ALA A 49 -11.35 7.46 8.23
N PHE A 50 -11.63 8.35 7.27
CA PHE A 50 -11.77 7.98 5.86
C PHE A 50 -10.49 7.39 5.27
N VAL A 51 -9.31 7.93 5.62
CA VAL A 51 -8.04 7.38 5.11
C VAL A 51 -7.77 6.01 5.73
N ARG A 52 -8.05 5.83 7.03
CA ARG A 52 -7.93 4.51 7.68
C ARG A 52 -8.85 3.47 7.05
N GLN A 53 -10.10 3.84 6.80
CA GLN A 53 -11.09 2.94 6.17
C GLN A 53 -10.62 2.52 4.79
N HIS A 54 -10.15 3.46 3.96
CA HIS A 54 -9.62 3.17 2.63
C HIS A 54 -8.36 2.29 2.70
N CYS A 55 -7.45 2.58 3.64
CA CYS A 55 -6.26 1.77 3.89
C CYS A 55 -6.60 0.31 4.25
N LEU A 56 -7.59 0.10 5.11
CA LEU A 56 -8.06 -1.25 5.49
C LEU A 56 -8.70 -1.99 4.31
N GLN A 57 -9.43 -1.28 3.44
CA GLN A 57 -9.99 -1.87 2.21
C GLN A 57 -8.88 -2.35 1.27
N LEU A 58 -7.85 -1.53 1.07
CA LEU A 58 -6.67 -1.91 0.27
C LEU A 58 -5.90 -3.08 0.90
N TRP A 59 -5.76 -3.10 2.23
CA TRP A 59 -5.12 -4.22 2.92
C TRP A 59 -5.88 -5.53 2.71
N THR A 60 -7.21 -5.47 2.79
CA THR A 60 -8.09 -6.63 2.56
C THR A 60 -8.04 -7.12 1.12
N SER A 61 -7.81 -6.25 0.12
CA SER A 61 -7.66 -6.71 -1.27
C SER A 61 -6.30 -7.36 -1.56
N LEU A 62 -5.30 -7.10 -0.70
CA LEU A 62 -3.99 -7.73 -0.81
C LEU A 62 -3.94 -9.12 -0.16
N VAL A 63 -4.71 -9.40 0.89
CA VAL A 63 -4.71 -10.70 1.59
C VAL A 63 -5.54 -11.73 0.82
#